data_AF-A0A0Q4KUR9-F1
#
_entry.id   AF-A0A0Q4KUR9-F1
#
_cell.length_a   1.000
_cell.length_b   1.000
_cell.length_c   1.000
_cell.angle_alpha   90.00
_cell.angle_beta   90.00
_cell.angle_gamma   90.00
#
_symmetry.space_group_name_H-M   'P 1'
#
loop_
_entity.id
_entity.type
_entity.pdbx_description
1 polymer ?
#
loop_
_entity_poly.entity_id
_entity_poly.type
_entity_poly.pdbx_seq_one_letter_code
_entity_poly.pdbx_strand_id
1 'polypeptide(L)'
;MKLRIRIAILAVIAAPTPAFAQSQTHQDRIDEVSRFVVTAPICGSLGMTVDPALPNKVEGAFKLETSKWSAPPAAIERLKLASIQRQSNVLKVDLETASANAKTDAQLRQVGSILRGYGRTCLDATRDPIFSQVIIAPSGFDLGRAVTDMADSMLEAGGLASWQTPAIQSRGDMMMVAGACRKRIGKARSDALIAEFGKSESPRTREYFLKAFDDALNDPELDFDIAQCNHLITRYRAAIAKAGAL
;
A
#
# COMPACT_ATOMS: atom_id res chain seq x y z
N MET A 1 -40.54 -57.21 39.85
CA MET A 1 -40.75 -55.92 40.56
C MET A 1 -39.50 -55.06 40.40
N LYS A 2 -39.69 -53.78 40.09
CA LYS A 2 -38.69 -52.79 39.63
C LYS A 2 -37.68 -52.44 40.74
N LEU A 3 -36.37 -52.42 40.44
CA LEU A 3 -35.37 -51.73 41.26
C LEU A 3 -34.67 -50.65 40.42
N ARG A 4 -34.72 -49.42 40.94
CA ARG A 4 -34.47 -48.15 40.26
C ARG A 4 -32.98 -47.79 40.32
N ILE A 5 -32.35 -47.60 39.16
CA ILE A 5 -31.02 -47.00 39.05
C ILE A 5 -31.18 -45.48 39.19
N ARG A 6 -30.62 -44.90 40.25
CA ARG A 6 -30.52 -43.44 40.43
C ARG A 6 -29.24 -42.96 39.74
N ILE A 7 -29.38 -42.32 38.59
CA ILE A 7 -28.29 -41.59 37.95
C ILE A 7 -28.17 -40.24 38.66
N ALA A 8 -27.08 -40.04 39.41
CA ALA A 8 -26.72 -38.74 39.95
C ALA A 8 -26.14 -37.89 38.81
N ILE A 9 -26.92 -36.91 38.35
CA ILE A 9 -26.45 -35.90 37.41
C ILE A 9 -25.55 -34.96 38.20
N LEU A 10 -24.23 -35.05 37.99
CA LEU A 10 -23.30 -34.01 38.41
C LEU A 10 -23.61 -32.75 37.59
N ALA A 11 -24.25 -31.78 38.23
CA ALA A 11 -24.33 -30.42 37.70
C ALA A 11 -22.92 -29.82 37.75
N VAL A 12 -22.25 -29.78 36.59
CA VAL A 12 -21.09 -28.92 36.39
C VAL A 12 -21.62 -27.49 36.47
N ILE A 13 -21.46 -26.87 37.64
CA ILE A 13 -21.65 -25.44 37.82
C ILE A 13 -20.51 -24.79 37.04
N ALA A 14 -20.74 -24.51 35.76
CA ALA A 14 -19.94 -23.56 35.02
C ALA A 14 -20.13 -22.22 35.72
N ALA A 15 -19.18 -21.84 36.57
CA ALA A 15 -19.16 -20.52 37.17
C ALA A 15 -19.23 -19.51 36.02
N PRO A 16 -20.26 -18.64 35.96
CA PRO A 16 -20.28 -17.57 35.00
C PRO A 16 -19.09 -16.67 35.35
N THR A 17 -18.03 -16.73 34.55
CA THR A 17 -17.01 -15.69 34.59
C THR A 17 -17.76 -14.39 34.35
N PRO A 18 -17.65 -13.40 35.25
CA PRO A 18 -18.31 -12.13 35.02
C PRO A 18 -17.77 -11.61 33.69
N ALA A 19 -18.66 -11.55 32.69
CA ALA A 19 -18.43 -10.71 31.55
C ALA A 19 -18.31 -9.30 32.12
N PHE A 20 -17.08 -8.85 32.34
CA PHE A 20 -16.80 -7.45 32.59
C PHE A 20 -17.38 -6.73 31.39
N ALA A 21 -18.55 -6.13 31.56
CA ALA A 21 -19.12 -5.20 30.61
C ALA A 21 -18.20 -3.97 30.62
N GLN A 22 -17.05 -4.12 29.97
CA GLN A 22 -16.20 -3.00 29.65
C GLN A 22 -17.07 -2.03 28.85
N SER A 23 -17.09 -0.76 29.23
CA SER A 23 -17.88 0.22 28.50
C SER A 23 -17.47 0.19 27.02
N GLN A 24 -18.44 0.29 26.13
CA GLN A 24 -18.20 0.34 24.67
C GLN A 24 -17.09 1.36 24.34
N THR A 25 -17.08 2.49 25.06
CA THR A 25 -16.06 3.54 24.98
C THR A 25 -14.63 3.06 25.21
N HIS A 26 -14.37 2.20 26.20
CA HIS A 26 -13.02 1.67 26.42
C HIS A 26 -12.62 0.68 25.32
N GLN A 27 -13.57 -0.10 24.80
CA GLN A 27 -13.30 -1.01 23.69
C GLN A 27 -12.99 -0.22 22.40
N ASP A 28 -13.78 0.80 22.09
CA ASP A 28 -13.56 1.71 20.97
C ASP A 28 -12.19 2.38 21.06
N ARG A 29 -11.79 2.80 22.27
CA ARG A 29 -10.47 3.40 22.50
C ARG A 29 -9.32 2.42 22.32
N ILE A 30 -9.46 1.17 22.79
CA ILE A 30 -8.49 0.09 22.51
C ILE A 30 -8.38 -0.14 21.00
N ASP A 31 -9.52 -0.20 20.31
CA ASP A 31 -9.56 -0.45 18.87
C ASP A 31 -8.93 0.70 18.08
N GLU A 32 -9.16 1.95 18.49
CA GLU A 32 -8.55 3.14 17.91
C GLU A 32 -7.02 3.17 18.08
N VAL A 33 -6.53 2.97 19.31
CA VAL A 33 -5.08 2.91 19.58
C VAL A 33 -4.44 1.78 18.80
N SER A 34 -5.06 0.60 18.78
CA SER A 34 -4.56 -0.56 18.03
C SER A 34 -4.52 -0.28 16.52
N ARG A 35 -5.55 0.37 15.98
CA ARG A 35 -5.59 0.82 14.58
C ARG A 35 -4.42 1.76 14.28
N PHE A 36 -4.19 2.78 15.11
CA PHE A 36 -3.09 3.73 14.90
C PHE A 36 -1.71 3.07 14.95
N VAL A 37 -1.45 2.17 15.91
CA VAL A 37 -0.19 1.40 15.97
C VAL A 37 0.04 0.62 14.68
N VAL A 38 -0.97 -0.11 14.22
CA VAL A 38 -0.86 -0.96 13.02
C VAL A 38 -0.66 -0.12 11.76
N THR A 39 -1.28 1.05 11.66
CA THR A 39 -1.16 1.93 10.49
C THR A 39 0.07 2.83 10.50
N ALA A 40 0.78 2.96 11.63
CA ALA A 40 1.91 3.87 11.77
C ALA A 40 2.99 3.74 10.67
N PRO A 41 3.40 2.53 10.23
CA PRO A 41 4.36 2.40 9.12
C PRO A 41 3.89 3.05 7.82
N ILE A 42 2.58 2.97 7.53
CA ILE A 42 1.99 3.59 6.33
C ILE A 42 2.00 5.11 6.44
N CYS A 43 1.83 5.67 7.64
CA CYS A 43 1.96 7.11 7.83
C CYS A 43 3.36 7.59 7.42
N GLY A 44 4.39 6.81 7.72
CA GLY A 44 5.76 7.03 7.24
C GLY A 44 5.86 6.97 5.71
N SER A 45 5.28 5.95 5.09
CA SER A 45 5.24 5.81 3.61
C SER A 45 4.48 6.93 2.92
N LEU A 46 3.48 7.53 3.58
CA LEU A 46 2.75 8.71 3.08
C LEU A 46 3.53 10.02 3.31
N GLY A 47 4.72 9.97 3.91
CA GLY A 47 5.58 11.14 4.12
C GLY A 47 5.40 11.85 5.48
N MET A 48 4.67 11.26 6.42
CA MET A 48 4.67 11.73 7.81
C MET A 48 5.94 11.28 8.54
N THR A 49 6.37 12.04 9.54
CA THR A 49 7.45 11.61 10.43
C THR A 49 6.89 10.66 11.48
N VAL A 50 7.47 9.48 11.59
CA VAL A 50 7.11 8.47 12.60
C VAL A 50 8.31 8.24 13.51
N ASP A 51 8.12 8.45 14.81
CA ASP A 51 9.15 8.26 15.81
C ASP A 51 9.57 6.78 15.88
N PRO A 52 10.86 6.43 15.75
CA PRO A 52 11.32 5.04 15.86
C PRO A 52 11.01 4.39 17.22
N ALA A 53 10.87 5.18 18.29
CA ALA A 53 10.49 4.74 19.62
C ALA A 53 8.97 4.68 19.83
N LEU A 54 8.16 4.84 18.78
CA LEU A 54 6.69 4.81 18.83
C LEU A 54 6.14 3.62 19.64
N PRO A 55 6.59 2.36 19.45
CA PRO A 55 6.04 1.24 20.21
C PRO A 55 6.14 1.43 21.72
N ASN A 56 7.30 1.90 22.21
CA ASN A 56 7.55 2.08 23.63
C ASN A 56 6.81 3.31 24.19
N LYS A 57 6.78 4.42 23.44
CA LYS A 57 6.13 5.67 23.85
C LYS A 57 4.60 5.50 23.90
N VAL A 58 4.02 4.87 22.88
CA VAL A 58 2.58 4.57 22.83
C VAL A 58 2.19 3.59 23.92
N GLU A 59 2.95 2.53 24.14
CA GLU A 59 2.69 1.55 25.21
C GLU A 59 2.69 2.22 26.59
N GLY A 60 3.67 3.08 26.87
CA GLY A 60 3.76 3.82 28.13
C GLY A 60 2.58 4.79 28.33
N ALA A 61 2.27 5.59 27.30
CA ALA A 61 1.16 6.53 27.34
C ALA A 61 -0.21 5.84 27.46
N PHE A 62 -0.40 4.71 26.76
CA PHE A 62 -1.62 3.94 26.83
C PHE A 62 -1.80 3.26 28.20
N LYS A 63 -0.72 2.75 28.82
CA LYS A 63 -0.76 2.27 30.21
C LYS A 63 -1.16 3.37 31.19
N LEU A 64 -0.67 4.60 30.99
CA LEU A 64 -1.06 5.74 31.82
C LEU A 64 -2.54 6.10 31.63
N GLU A 65 -3.05 6.11 30.39
CA GLU A 65 -4.46 6.36 30.09
C GLU A 65 -5.36 5.30 30.76
N THR A 66 -5.02 4.02 30.55
CA THR A 66 -5.79 2.86 31.03
C THR A 66 -5.69 2.62 32.53
N SER A 67 -4.66 3.15 33.21
CA SER A 67 -4.54 3.08 34.68
C SER A 67 -5.73 3.72 35.41
N LYS A 68 -6.44 4.63 34.73
CA LYS A 68 -7.63 5.31 35.24
C LYS A 68 -8.91 4.52 34.99
N TRP A 69 -8.84 3.44 34.21
CA TRP A 69 -10.00 2.62 33.88
C TRP A 69 -10.23 1.61 35.00
N SER A 70 -11.49 1.39 35.38
CA SER A 70 -11.86 0.36 36.36
C SER A 70 -11.81 -1.06 35.76
N ALA A 71 -10.78 -1.37 34.97
CA ALA A 71 -10.60 -2.64 34.28
C ALA A 71 -9.23 -3.27 34.65
N PRO A 72 -9.15 -4.60 34.82
CA PRO A 72 -7.89 -5.26 35.15
C PRO A 72 -6.85 -5.07 34.02
N PRO A 73 -5.57 -4.73 34.34
CA PRO A 73 -4.54 -4.53 33.31
C PRO A 73 -4.37 -5.72 32.37
N ALA A 74 -4.45 -6.95 32.89
CA ALA A 74 -4.38 -8.17 32.08
C ALA A 74 -5.54 -8.32 31.09
N ALA A 75 -6.74 -7.83 31.44
CA ALA A 75 -7.89 -7.84 30.53
C ALA A 75 -7.70 -6.84 29.38
N ILE A 76 -7.20 -5.63 29.71
CA ILE A 76 -6.89 -4.58 28.73
C ILE A 76 -5.80 -5.06 27.77
N GLU A 77 -4.73 -5.67 28.27
CA GLU A 77 -3.64 -6.19 27.44
C GLU A 77 -4.13 -7.26 26.46
N ARG A 78 -4.97 -8.19 26.93
CA ARG A 78 -5.57 -9.23 26.09
C ARG A 78 -6.43 -8.62 24.97
N LEU A 79 -7.24 -7.61 25.29
CA LEU A 79 -8.10 -6.94 24.30
C LEU A 79 -7.29 -6.13 23.30
N LYS A 80 -6.24 -5.44 23.74
CA LYS A 80 -5.28 -4.74 22.88
C LYS A 80 -4.63 -5.70 21.88
N LEU A 81 -4.07 -6.81 22.36
CA LEU A 81 -3.45 -7.82 21.48
C LEU A 81 -4.45 -8.40 20.48
N ALA A 82 -5.67 -8.72 20.92
CA ALA A 82 -6.72 -9.20 20.02
C ALA A 82 -7.11 -8.15 18.97
N SER A 83 -7.16 -6.88 19.35
CA SER A 83 -7.47 -5.77 18.43
C SER A 83 -6.35 -5.54 17.42
N ILE A 84 -5.09 -5.48 17.88
CA ILE A 84 -3.92 -5.39 17.01
C ILE A 84 -3.93 -6.52 15.99
N GLN A 85 -4.21 -7.76 16.41
CA GLN A 85 -4.28 -8.88 15.48
C GLN A 85 -5.38 -8.69 14.42
N ARG A 86 -6.57 -8.22 14.82
CA ARG A 86 -7.65 -7.93 13.87
C ARG A 86 -7.25 -6.84 12.87
N GLN A 87 -6.71 -5.72 13.35
CA GLN A 87 -6.31 -4.59 12.51
C GLN A 87 -5.18 -4.98 11.56
N SER A 88 -4.19 -5.76 12.02
CA SER A 88 -3.12 -6.28 11.16
C SER A 88 -3.65 -7.19 10.06
N ASN A 89 -4.65 -8.02 10.36
CA ASN A 89 -5.28 -8.88 9.35
C ASN A 89 -6.04 -8.05 8.31
N VAL A 90 -6.80 -7.04 8.72
CA VAL A 90 -7.49 -6.12 7.80
C VAL A 90 -6.48 -5.41 6.91
N LEU A 91 -5.41 -4.86 7.51
CA LEU A 91 -4.38 -4.16 6.75
C LEU A 91 -3.70 -5.07 5.72
N LYS A 92 -3.37 -6.30 6.12
CA LYS A 92 -2.78 -7.29 5.23
C LYS A 92 -3.71 -7.58 4.05
N VAL A 93 -4.99 -7.87 4.31
CA VAL A 93 -5.96 -8.17 3.25
C VAL A 93 -6.13 -6.97 2.31
N ASP A 94 -6.23 -5.76 2.85
CA ASP A 94 -6.36 -4.54 2.06
C ASP A 94 -5.15 -4.31 1.16
N LEU A 95 -3.92 -4.46 1.68
CA LEU A 95 -2.69 -4.25 0.92
C LEU A 95 -2.38 -5.37 -0.07
N GLU A 96 -2.62 -6.64 0.29
CA GLU A 96 -2.48 -7.78 -0.63
C GLU A 96 -3.50 -7.67 -1.77
N THR A 97 -4.75 -7.31 -1.45
CA THR A 97 -5.80 -7.14 -2.48
C THR A 97 -5.53 -5.91 -3.35
N ALA A 98 -5.03 -4.82 -2.77
CA ALA A 98 -4.70 -3.58 -3.49
C ALA A 98 -3.49 -3.74 -4.42
N SER A 99 -2.41 -4.37 -3.93
CA SER A 99 -1.17 -4.50 -4.70
C SER A 99 -1.21 -5.61 -5.74
N ALA A 100 -1.85 -6.76 -5.46
CA ALA A 100 -1.87 -7.89 -6.39
C ALA A 100 -2.84 -7.68 -7.58
N ASN A 101 -3.86 -6.84 -7.43
CA ASN A 101 -4.95 -6.74 -8.41
C ASN A 101 -4.95 -5.43 -9.21
N ALA A 102 -4.13 -4.45 -8.90
CA ALA A 102 -4.20 -3.17 -9.59
C ALA A 102 -3.56 -3.20 -11.00
N LYS A 103 -4.41 -3.41 -12.01
CA LYS A 103 -4.07 -3.54 -13.44
C LYS A 103 -4.79 -2.53 -14.36
N THR A 104 -5.68 -1.68 -13.82
CA THR A 104 -6.56 -0.77 -14.57
C THR A 104 -6.89 0.50 -13.77
N ASP A 105 -7.36 1.56 -14.43
CA ASP A 105 -7.83 2.81 -13.78
C ASP A 105 -8.86 2.58 -12.67
N ALA A 106 -9.79 1.63 -12.89
CA ALA A 106 -10.78 1.25 -11.88
C ALA A 106 -10.12 0.69 -10.61
N GLN A 107 -9.03 -0.06 -10.79
CA GLN A 107 -8.29 -0.63 -9.68
C GLN A 107 -7.34 0.39 -9.03
N LEU A 108 -6.76 1.34 -9.79
CA LEU A 108 -6.03 2.48 -9.21
C LEU A 108 -6.95 3.34 -8.31
N ARG A 109 -8.21 3.55 -8.70
CA ARG A 109 -9.21 4.21 -7.83
C ARG A 109 -9.47 3.41 -6.55
N GLN A 110 -9.43 2.08 -6.62
CA GLN A 110 -9.58 1.21 -5.45
C GLN A 110 -8.37 1.29 -4.52
N VAL A 111 -7.14 1.22 -5.06
CA VAL A 111 -5.89 1.41 -4.30
C VAL A 111 -5.85 2.79 -3.65
N GLY A 112 -6.13 3.83 -4.43
CA GLY A 112 -6.18 5.21 -3.94
C GLY A 112 -7.25 5.42 -2.87
N SER A 113 -8.41 4.74 -2.96
CA SER A 113 -9.44 4.79 -1.92
C SER A 113 -8.98 4.12 -0.62
N ILE A 114 -8.34 2.96 -0.70
CA ILE A 114 -7.79 2.23 0.45
C ILE A 114 -6.70 3.08 1.13
N LEU A 115 -5.71 3.55 0.36
CA LEU A 115 -4.64 4.40 0.88
C LEU A 115 -5.16 5.71 1.47
N ARG A 116 -6.22 6.29 0.89
CA ARG A 116 -6.89 7.47 1.46
C ARG A 116 -7.56 7.16 2.80
N GLY A 117 -8.15 5.97 2.96
CA GLY A 117 -8.67 5.50 4.25
C GLY A 117 -7.58 5.43 5.32
N TYR A 118 -6.43 4.85 4.97
CA TYR A 118 -5.27 4.80 5.86
C TYR A 118 -4.66 6.18 6.14
N GLY A 119 -4.56 7.05 5.14
CA GLY A 119 -4.05 8.39 5.34
C GLY A 119 -4.96 9.28 6.19
N ARG A 120 -6.29 9.08 6.15
CA ARG A 120 -7.21 9.70 7.13
C ARG A 120 -6.93 9.20 8.54
N THR A 121 -6.76 7.89 8.71
CA THR A 121 -6.37 7.29 9.99
C THR A 121 -5.05 7.89 10.51
N CYS A 122 -4.06 8.12 9.64
CA CYS A 122 -2.82 8.79 10.01
C CYS A 122 -3.04 10.25 10.46
N LEU A 123 -3.90 11.01 9.78
CA LEU A 123 -4.27 12.36 10.21
C LEU A 123 -5.00 12.36 11.56
N ASP A 124 -5.86 11.38 11.81
CA ASP A 124 -6.51 11.23 13.12
C ASP A 124 -5.48 10.92 14.20
N ALA A 125 -4.49 10.05 13.93
CA ALA A 125 -3.40 9.77 14.85
C ALA A 125 -2.57 11.02 15.19
N THR A 126 -2.35 11.94 14.24
CA THR A 126 -1.62 13.20 14.50
C THR A 126 -2.36 14.14 15.46
N ARG A 127 -3.67 13.91 15.68
CA ARG A 127 -4.51 14.68 16.60
C ARG A 127 -4.74 13.95 17.93
N ASP A 128 -4.39 12.68 18.00
CA ASP A 128 -4.58 11.87 19.18
C ASP A 128 -3.59 12.28 20.30
N PRO A 129 -4.02 12.37 21.57
CA PRO A 129 -3.13 12.73 22.67
C PRO A 129 -1.93 11.80 22.87
N ILE A 130 -2.06 10.50 22.53
CA ILE A 130 -0.97 9.52 22.61
C ILE A 130 -0.07 9.63 21.38
N PHE A 131 -0.65 9.79 20.18
CA PHE A 131 0.10 9.67 18.92
C PHE A 131 0.62 10.99 18.33
N SER A 132 0.05 12.14 18.70
CA SER A 132 0.44 13.47 18.20
C SER A 132 1.91 13.82 18.44
N GLN A 133 2.57 13.18 19.40
CA GLN A 133 4.00 13.39 19.70
C GLN A 133 4.93 12.42 18.94
N VAL A 134 4.39 11.37 18.33
CA VAL A 134 5.15 10.29 17.68
C VAL A 134 4.80 10.09 16.21
N ILE A 135 3.71 10.69 15.74
CA ILE A 135 3.32 10.78 14.33
C ILE A 135 3.06 12.25 14.03
N ILE A 136 3.88 12.82 13.16
CA ILE A 136 3.85 14.25 12.84
C ILE A 136 3.67 14.41 11.33
N ALA A 137 2.56 15.04 10.93
CA ALA A 137 2.38 15.46 9.55
C ALA A 137 3.26 16.69 9.26
N PRO A 138 3.97 16.73 8.12
CA PRO A 138 4.76 17.90 7.74
C PRO A 138 3.86 19.11 7.47
N SER A 139 4.43 20.31 7.56
CA SER A 139 3.71 21.54 7.21
C SER A 139 3.24 21.48 5.75
N GLY A 140 1.97 21.84 5.51
CA GLY A 140 1.37 21.80 4.18
C GLY A 140 1.08 20.38 3.67
N PHE A 141 1.00 19.38 4.54
CA PHE A 141 0.68 18.00 4.14
C PHE A 141 -0.62 17.92 3.33
N ASP A 142 -0.50 17.45 2.09
CA ASP A 142 -1.62 17.18 1.19
C ASP A 142 -1.85 15.67 1.10
N LEU A 143 -2.92 15.21 1.77
CA LEU A 143 -3.32 13.81 1.76
C LEU A 143 -3.61 13.29 0.35
N GLY A 144 -4.23 14.10 -0.51
CA GLY A 144 -4.57 13.70 -1.87
C GLY A 144 -3.32 13.44 -2.70
N ARG A 145 -2.34 14.34 -2.59
CA ARG A 145 -1.03 14.19 -3.24
C ARG A 145 -0.25 13.00 -2.69
N ALA A 146 -0.11 12.88 -1.37
CA ALA A 146 0.62 11.78 -0.74
C ALA A 146 0.06 10.39 -1.11
N VAL A 147 -1.27 10.26 -1.13
CA VAL A 147 -1.93 9.03 -1.56
C VAL A 147 -1.69 8.74 -3.04
N THR A 148 -1.73 9.76 -3.89
CA THR A 148 -1.47 9.60 -5.34
C THR A 148 -0.03 9.18 -5.58
N ASP A 149 0.93 9.85 -4.95
CA ASP A 149 2.36 9.55 -5.08
C ASP A 149 2.66 8.12 -4.60
N MET A 150 2.07 7.70 -3.46
CA MET A 150 2.21 6.33 -2.96
C MET A 150 1.56 5.30 -3.88
N ALA A 151 0.33 5.54 -4.34
CA ALA A 151 -0.35 4.65 -5.29
C ALA A 151 0.45 4.52 -6.59
N ASP A 152 0.94 5.63 -7.12
CA ASP A 152 1.75 5.66 -8.33
C ASP A 152 3.04 4.86 -8.15
N SER A 153 3.72 4.97 -7.02
CA SER A 153 4.93 4.18 -6.74
C SER A 153 4.70 2.67 -6.76
N MET A 154 3.49 2.22 -6.36
CA MET A 154 3.12 0.80 -6.37
C MET A 154 2.77 0.30 -7.78
N LEU A 155 2.37 1.21 -8.68
CA LEU A 155 1.80 0.89 -9.99
C LEU A 155 2.72 1.24 -11.17
N GLU A 156 3.77 2.00 -10.90
CA GLU A 156 4.73 2.49 -11.89
C GLU A 156 5.40 1.36 -12.67
N ALA A 157 5.79 0.27 -11.99
CA ALA A 157 6.38 -0.91 -12.62
C ALA A 157 5.41 -1.62 -13.58
N GLY A 158 4.10 -1.56 -13.31
CA GLY A 158 3.06 -2.10 -14.18
C GLY A 158 2.63 -1.15 -15.30
N GLY A 159 3.21 0.06 -15.38
CA GLY A 159 2.82 1.07 -16.36
C GLY A 159 1.50 1.79 -16.01
N LEU A 160 1.02 1.68 -14.77
CA LEU A 160 -0.33 2.09 -14.37
C LEU A 160 -0.37 3.28 -13.42
N ALA A 161 0.75 3.92 -13.16
CA ALA A 161 0.77 5.15 -12.39
C ALA A 161 -0.06 6.23 -13.11
N SER A 162 -0.72 7.09 -12.33
CA SER A 162 -1.66 8.09 -12.84
C SER A 162 -1.05 9.07 -13.87
N TRP A 163 0.26 9.30 -13.77
CA TRP A 163 1.01 10.14 -14.72
C TRP A 163 1.42 9.39 -16.01
N GLN A 164 1.35 8.05 -16.04
CA GLN A 164 1.66 7.23 -17.22
C GLN A 164 0.46 7.21 -18.18
N THR A 165 0.19 8.35 -18.82
CA THR A 165 -0.82 8.45 -19.89
C THR A 165 -0.56 7.44 -21.01
N PRO A 166 -1.56 7.09 -21.86
CA PRO A 166 -1.35 6.20 -23.00
C PRO A 166 -0.20 6.63 -23.93
N ALA A 167 0.01 7.94 -24.07
CA ALA A 167 1.13 8.49 -24.84
C ALA A 167 2.49 8.22 -24.16
N ILE A 168 2.57 8.37 -22.84
CA ILE A 168 3.78 8.06 -22.06
C ILE A 168 4.05 6.55 -22.07
N GLN A 169 3.04 5.72 -21.83
CA GLN A 169 3.17 4.25 -21.87
C GLN A 169 3.70 3.78 -23.23
N SER A 170 3.09 4.22 -24.33
CA SER A 170 3.52 3.82 -25.68
C SER A 170 4.96 4.22 -26.00
N ARG A 171 5.43 5.34 -25.43
CA ARG A 171 6.83 5.77 -25.54
C ARG A 171 7.76 4.96 -24.64
N GLY A 172 7.33 4.58 -23.44
CA GLY A 172 8.03 3.63 -22.58
C GLY A 172 8.20 2.27 -23.26
N ASP A 173 7.14 1.74 -23.88
CA ASP A 173 7.20 0.51 -24.65
C ASP A 173 8.17 0.62 -25.84
N MET A 174 8.20 1.78 -26.52
CA MET A 174 9.19 2.04 -27.56
C MET A 174 10.63 2.02 -27.03
N MET A 175 10.87 2.52 -25.82
CA MET A 175 12.19 2.47 -25.17
C MET A 175 12.59 1.03 -24.83
N MET A 176 11.66 0.24 -24.29
CA MET A 176 11.86 -1.19 -24.05
C MET A 176 12.24 -1.91 -25.34
N VAL A 177 11.51 -1.68 -26.43
CA VAL A 177 11.83 -2.26 -27.75
C VAL A 177 13.18 -1.77 -28.27
N ALA A 178 13.51 -0.48 -28.12
CA ALA A 178 14.80 0.05 -28.56
C ALA A 178 15.99 -0.58 -27.82
N GLY A 179 15.82 -0.93 -26.54
CA GLY A 179 16.79 -1.66 -25.72
C GLY A 179 16.91 -3.12 -26.16
N ALA A 180 15.81 -3.87 -26.07
CA ALA A 180 15.76 -5.31 -26.41
C ALA A 180 16.26 -5.58 -27.85
N CYS A 181 15.83 -4.76 -28.81
CA CYS A 181 16.16 -4.96 -30.22
C CYS A 181 17.54 -4.42 -30.61
N ARG A 182 18.29 -3.75 -29.72
CA ARG A 182 19.54 -3.06 -30.08
C ARG A 182 20.55 -3.96 -30.79
N LYS A 183 20.68 -5.21 -30.34
CA LYS A 183 21.58 -6.21 -30.95
C LYS A 183 21.18 -6.58 -32.39
N ARG A 184 19.89 -6.48 -32.73
CA ARG A 184 19.33 -6.85 -34.05
C ARG A 184 19.24 -5.68 -35.01
N ILE A 185 18.81 -4.51 -34.53
CA ILE A 185 18.61 -3.31 -35.36
C ILE A 185 19.85 -2.41 -35.43
N GLY A 186 20.84 -2.67 -34.58
CA GLY A 186 22.06 -1.89 -34.48
C GLY A 186 21.95 -0.66 -33.58
N LYS A 187 23.09 -0.24 -33.03
CA LYS A 187 23.22 0.91 -32.13
C LYS A 187 22.62 2.18 -32.71
N ALA A 188 22.98 2.54 -33.95
CA ALA A 188 22.54 3.80 -34.55
C ALA A 188 21.02 3.94 -34.64
N ARG A 189 20.32 2.86 -35.03
CA ARG A 189 18.86 2.86 -35.16
C ARG A 189 18.16 2.85 -33.80
N SER A 190 18.72 2.13 -32.84
CA SER A 190 18.27 2.15 -31.44
C SER A 190 18.45 3.55 -30.81
N ASP A 191 19.62 4.18 -30.96
CA ASP A 191 19.89 5.54 -30.46
C ASP A 191 18.95 6.58 -31.11
N ALA A 192 18.62 6.43 -32.40
CA ALA A 192 17.65 7.30 -33.07
C ALA A 192 16.23 7.20 -32.46
N LEU A 193 15.79 6.00 -32.07
CA LEU A 193 14.51 5.83 -31.37
C LEU A 193 14.52 6.52 -30.01
N ILE A 194 15.62 6.42 -29.25
CA ILE A 194 15.76 7.13 -27.96
C ILE A 194 15.73 8.64 -28.17
N ALA A 195 16.44 9.14 -29.17
CA ALA A 195 16.49 10.58 -29.47
C ALA A 195 15.11 11.15 -29.88
N GLU A 196 14.29 10.34 -30.55
CA GLU A 196 12.94 10.71 -31.00
C GLU A 196 11.90 10.56 -29.88
N PHE A 197 11.89 9.43 -29.17
CA PHE A 197 10.79 9.06 -28.26
C PHE A 197 11.17 9.04 -26.78
N GLY A 198 12.45 9.10 -26.40
CA GLY A 198 12.93 9.03 -25.02
C GLY A 198 13.04 10.39 -24.28
N LYS A 199 12.69 11.50 -24.92
CA LYS A 199 12.84 12.86 -24.33
C LYS A 199 11.61 13.33 -23.57
N SER A 200 11.75 13.79 -22.33
CA SER A 200 10.66 14.45 -21.60
C SER A 200 11.20 15.61 -20.77
N GLU A 201 10.41 16.68 -20.68
CA GLU A 201 10.67 17.80 -19.77
C GLU A 201 10.40 17.39 -18.31
N SER A 202 9.55 16.38 -18.09
CA SER A 202 9.34 15.77 -16.77
C SER A 202 10.51 14.85 -16.42
N PRO A 203 11.29 15.13 -15.35
CA PRO A 203 12.39 14.27 -14.93
C PRO A 203 11.92 12.83 -14.66
N ARG A 204 10.78 12.67 -13.99
CA ARG A 204 10.17 11.36 -13.68
C ARG A 204 9.85 10.55 -14.93
N THR A 205 9.23 11.19 -15.93
CA THR A 205 8.91 10.51 -17.20
C THR A 205 10.16 10.14 -17.98
N ARG A 206 11.18 11.01 -17.94
CA ARG A 206 12.49 10.73 -18.56
C ARG A 206 13.19 9.55 -17.88
N GLU A 207 13.19 9.49 -16.55
CA GLU A 207 13.75 8.37 -15.79
C GLU A 207 13.04 7.05 -16.13
N TYR A 208 11.72 7.06 -16.23
CA TYR A 208 10.95 5.89 -16.67
C TYR A 208 11.35 5.40 -18.08
N PHE A 209 11.52 6.31 -19.03
CA PHE A 209 11.97 5.98 -20.39
C PHE A 209 13.39 5.38 -20.40
N LEU A 210 14.32 5.98 -19.66
CA LEU A 210 15.69 5.49 -19.55
C LEU A 210 15.73 4.11 -18.89
N LYS A 211 15.00 3.94 -17.79
CA LYS A 211 14.89 2.67 -17.09
C LYS A 211 14.31 1.57 -17.99
N ALA A 212 13.23 1.84 -18.72
CA ALA A 212 12.64 0.87 -19.64
C ALA A 212 13.62 0.42 -20.73
N PHE A 213 14.44 1.35 -21.25
CA PHE A 213 15.51 1.02 -22.20
C PHE A 213 16.60 0.16 -21.55
N ASP A 214 17.11 0.57 -20.39
CA ASP A 214 18.24 -0.08 -19.71
C ASP A 214 17.87 -1.48 -19.20
N ASP A 215 16.66 -1.66 -18.67
CA ASP A 215 16.15 -2.95 -18.24
C ASP A 215 16.10 -3.92 -19.43
N ALA A 216 15.52 -3.48 -20.55
CA ALA A 216 15.36 -4.31 -21.75
C ALA A 216 16.67 -4.58 -22.50
N LEU A 217 17.63 -3.64 -22.45
CA LEU A 217 18.94 -3.81 -23.08
C LEU A 217 19.72 -5.00 -22.49
N ASN A 218 19.51 -5.26 -21.20
CA ASN A 218 20.21 -6.29 -20.44
C ASN A 218 19.35 -7.54 -20.19
N ASP A 219 18.10 -7.56 -20.66
CA ASP A 219 17.18 -8.68 -20.45
C ASP A 219 17.47 -9.82 -21.46
N PRO A 220 17.91 -11.00 -20.99
CA PRO A 220 18.17 -12.14 -21.87
C PRO A 220 16.89 -12.85 -22.37
N GLU A 221 15.74 -12.61 -21.75
CA GLU A 221 14.46 -13.22 -22.16
C GLU A 221 13.85 -12.50 -23.37
N LEU A 222 14.25 -11.26 -23.64
CA LEU A 222 13.78 -10.46 -24.77
C LEU A 222 14.64 -10.65 -26.03
N ASP A 223 14.74 -11.89 -26.53
CA ASP A 223 15.47 -12.22 -27.76
C ASP A 223 14.58 -12.21 -29.01
N PHE A 224 14.30 -11.00 -29.51
CA PHE A 224 13.55 -10.84 -30.76
C PHE A 224 14.44 -11.02 -31.99
N ASP A 225 13.86 -11.45 -33.11
CA ASP A 225 14.47 -11.36 -34.43
C ASP A 225 14.26 -9.98 -35.07
N ILE A 226 14.92 -9.72 -36.21
CA ILE A 226 14.85 -8.42 -36.89
C ILE A 226 13.44 -8.09 -37.42
N ALA A 227 12.65 -9.08 -37.83
CA ALA A 227 11.30 -8.89 -38.34
C ALA A 227 10.34 -8.53 -37.18
N GLN A 228 10.44 -9.23 -36.06
CA GLN A 228 9.73 -8.94 -34.81
C GLN A 228 10.06 -7.53 -34.32
N CYS A 229 11.35 -7.16 -34.31
CA CYS A 229 11.78 -5.81 -33.95
C CYS A 229 11.16 -4.73 -34.85
N ASN A 230 11.20 -4.91 -36.17
CA ASN A 230 10.59 -3.96 -37.10
C ASN A 230 9.07 -3.86 -36.92
N HIS A 231 8.39 -4.98 -36.66
CA HIS A 231 6.96 -5.01 -36.41
C HIS A 231 6.60 -4.25 -35.12
N LEU A 232 7.31 -4.50 -34.01
CA LEU A 232 7.11 -3.82 -32.73
C LEU A 232 7.36 -2.31 -32.85
N ILE A 233 8.46 -1.90 -33.49
CA ILE A 233 8.74 -0.47 -33.74
C ILE A 233 7.60 0.18 -34.53
N THR A 234 7.11 -0.47 -35.58
CA THR A 234 6.01 0.07 -36.40
C THR A 234 4.72 0.20 -35.59
N ARG A 235 4.39 -0.84 -34.81
CA ARG A 235 3.22 -0.85 -33.92
C ARG A 235 3.27 0.30 -32.91
N TYR A 236 4.39 0.48 -32.22
CA TYR A 236 4.49 1.53 -31.19
C TYR A 236 4.58 2.93 -31.79
N ARG A 237 5.19 3.12 -32.98
CA ARG A 237 5.08 4.39 -33.71
C ARG A 237 3.62 4.77 -33.98
N ALA A 238 2.80 3.81 -34.43
CA ALA A 238 1.38 4.04 -34.66
C ALA A 238 0.61 4.31 -33.36
N ALA A 239 0.91 3.60 -32.28
CA ALA A 239 0.28 3.83 -30.97
C ALA A 239 0.60 5.22 -30.42
N ILE A 240 1.86 5.66 -30.51
CA ILE A 240 2.30 7.01 -30.10
C ILE A 240 1.58 8.08 -30.92
N ALA A 241 1.51 7.92 -32.25
CA ALA A 241 0.82 8.86 -33.12
C ALA A 241 -0.67 8.98 -32.78
N LYS A 242 -1.33 7.84 -32.50
CA LYS A 242 -2.74 7.81 -32.08
C LYS A 242 -2.96 8.49 -30.73
N ALA A 243 -2.06 8.27 -29.77
CA ALA A 243 -2.18 8.83 -28.43
C ALA A 243 -1.90 10.34 -28.37
N GLY A 244 -1.10 10.88 -29.30
CA GLY A 244 -0.82 12.31 -29.41
C GLY A 244 -1.86 13.13 -30.20
N ALA A 245 -2.84 12.46 -30.81
CA ALA A 245 -3.94 13.11 -31.55
C ALA A 245 -5.22 13.32 -30.70
N LEU A 246 -5.19 12.88 -29.44
CA LEU A 246 -6.23 13.03 -28.42
C LEU A 246 -5.84 14.13 -27.43
#